data_AF-A0A950QA96-F1
#
_entry.id   AF-A0A950QA96-F1
#
_cell.length_a   1.000
_cell.length_b   1.000
_cell.length_c   1.000
_cell.angle_alpha   90.00
_cell.angle_beta   90.00
_cell.angle_gamma   90.00
#
_symmetry.space_group_name_H-M   'P 1'
#
loop_
_entity.id
_entity.type
_entity.pdbx_description
1 polymer ?
#
loop_
_entity_poly.entity_id
_entity_poly.type
_entity_poly.pdbx_seq_one_letter_code
_entity_poly.pdbx_strand_id
1 'polypeptide(L)'
;MSSDRDQQVMRASTHEGALDLLDFLPLLGDREAIILGQGVSMPMRIMFDDLQSNAVPRNLNPGFSKSWKAPNMDRAQLEHIVSRWRQSGREKA
;
A
#
# COMPACT_ATOMS: atom_id res chain seq x y z
N MET A 1 -10.30 -3.97 5.00
CA MET A 1 -10.92 -2.73 5.49
C MET A 1 -10.47 -1.60 4.57
N SER A 2 -11.33 -1.25 3.61
CA SER A 2 -11.15 -0.08 2.73
C SER A 2 -11.73 1.12 3.48
N SER A 3 -10.94 2.18 3.68
CA SER A 3 -11.33 3.34 4.47
C SER A 3 -12.39 4.19 3.74
N ASP A 4 -13.46 4.62 4.42
CA ASP A 4 -14.47 5.55 3.89
C ASP A 4 -13.83 6.84 3.33
N ARG A 5 -12.69 7.23 3.92
CA ARG A 5 -11.92 8.39 3.50
C ARG A 5 -11.31 8.22 2.11
N ASP A 6 -10.83 7.01 1.79
CA ASP A 6 -10.25 6.72 0.49
C ASP A 6 -11.33 6.72 -0.60
N GLN A 7 -12.52 6.20 -0.27
CA GLN A 7 -13.67 6.26 -1.17
C GLN A 7 -14.13 7.69 -1.46
N GLN A 8 -14.16 8.59 -0.47
CA GLN A 8 -14.55 9.98 -0.68
C GLN A 8 -13.60 10.73 -1.63
N VAL A 9 -12.29 10.48 -1.54
CA VAL A 9 -11.29 11.11 -2.42
C VAL A 9 -11.46 10.62 -3.87
N MET A 10 -11.78 9.34 -4.07
CA MET A 10 -12.05 8.78 -5.40
C MET A 10 -13.36 9.30 -6.00
N ARG A 11 -14.43 9.46 -5.18
CA ARG A 11 -15.71 10.03 -5.65
C ARG A 11 -15.56 11.47 -6.16
N ALA A 12 -14.71 12.28 -5.54
CA ALA A 12 -14.52 13.68 -5.93
C ALA A 12 -13.82 13.88 -7.29
N SER A 13 -13.17 12.84 -7.82
CA SER A 13 -12.36 12.91 -9.04
C SER A 13 -12.99 12.19 -10.25
N THR A 14 -14.18 11.62 -10.09
CA THR A 14 -14.76 10.65 -11.04
C THR A 14 -16.00 11.21 -11.75
N HIS A 15 -16.05 11.11 -13.09
CA HIS A 15 -17.22 11.50 -13.90
C HIS A 15 -18.47 10.66 -13.55
N GLU A 16 -19.65 11.28 -13.66
CA GLU A 16 -20.96 10.84 -13.15
C GLU A 16 -21.33 9.36 -13.39
N GLY A 17 -20.86 8.75 -14.49
CA GLY A 17 -21.11 7.33 -14.82
C GLY A 17 -20.27 6.30 -14.07
N ALA A 18 -19.26 6.71 -13.29
CA ALA A 18 -18.37 5.80 -12.56
C ALA A 18 -18.62 5.77 -11.05
N LEU A 19 -19.58 6.57 -10.54
CA LEU A 19 -19.99 6.54 -9.14
C LEU A 19 -20.67 5.21 -8.75
N ASP A 20 -21.51 4.65 -9.63
CA ASP A 20 -22.21 3.37 -9.39
C ASP A 20 -21.23 2.20 -9.25
N LEU A 21 -20.07 2.27 -9.93
CA LEU A 21 -19.00 1.28 -9.78
C LEU A 21 -18.26 1.37 -8.45
N LEU A 22 -18.19 2.56 -7.83
CA LEU A 22 -17.55 2.73 -6.53
C LEU A 22 -18.32 2.04 -5.41
N ASP A 23 -19.62 1.85 -5.56
CA ASP A 23 -20.46 1.11 -4.61
C ASP A 23 -20.14 -0.40 -4.60
N PHE A 24 -19.50 -0.91 -5.65
CA PHE A 24 -19.02 -2.29 -5.72
C PHE A 24 -17.61 -2.48 -5.14
N LEU A 25 -16.89 -1.42 -4.77
CA LEU A 25 -15.55 -1.53 -4.16
C LEU A 25 -15.50 -2.46 -2.94
N PRO A 26 -16.48 -2.44 -2.00
CA PRO A 26 -16.50 -3.35 -0.86
C PRO A 26 -16.70 -4.82 -1.22
N LEU A 27 -17.17 -5.11 -2.45
CA LEU A 27 -17.46 -6.45 -2.93
C LEU A 27 -16.31 -7.07 -3.73
N LEU A 28 -15.22 -6.32 -3.96
CA LEU A 28 -14.05 -6.84 -4.67
C LEU A 28 -13.36 -7.93 -3.85
N GLY A 29 -13.21 -9.09 -4.49
CA GLY A 29 -12.44 -10.20 -3.95
C GLY A 29 -10.93 -10.00 -4.11
N ASP A 30 -10.16 -10.94 -3.57
CA ASP A 30 -8.73 -11.00 -3.83
C ASP A 30 -8.47 -11.03 -5.34
N ARG A 31 -7.47 -10.25 -5.78
CA ARG A 31 -7.10 -10.09 -7.20
C ARG A 31 -8.16 -9.44 -8.08
N GLU A 32 -9.25 -8.91 -7.54
CA GLU A 32 -10.19 -8.12 -8.33
C GLU A 32 -9.85 -6.63 -8.28
N ALA A 33 -10.13 -5.93 -9.39
CA ALA A 33 -10.01 -4.48 -9.46
C ALA A 33 -11.03 -3.89 -10.43
N ILE A 34 -11.36 -2.61 -10.23
CA ILE A 34 -12.14 -1.80 -11.16
C ILE A 34 -11.16 -0.88 -11.91
N ILE A 35 -11.22 -0.86 -13.23
CA ILE A 35 -10.37 0.00 -14.07
C ILE A 35 -11.22 1.08 -14.73
N LEU A 36 -10.73 2.32 -14.68
CA LEU A 36 -11.35 3.52 -15.23
C LEU A 36 -10.30 4.40 -15.92
N GLY A 37 -10.73 5.28 -16.83
CA GLY A 37 -9.88 6.33 -17.41
C GLY A 37 -9.47 6.09 -18.86
N GLN A 38 -8.54 6.91 -19.36
CA GLN A 38 -8.17 6.98 -20.79
C GLN A 38 -7.49 5.71 -21.34
N GLY A 39 -7.06 4.79 -20.46
CA GLY A 39 -6.45 3.52 -20.84
C GLY A 39 -7.45 2.40 -21.16
N VAL A 40 -8.75 2.62 -20.98
CA VAL A 40 -9.80 1.62 -21.21
C VAL A 40 -10.97 2.21 -21.99
N SER A 41 -11.58 1.41 -22.87
CA SER A 41 -12.72 1.87 -23.70
C SER A 41 -14.00 2.03 -22.89
N MET A 42 -14.13 1.28 -21.79
CA MET A 42 -15.25 1.36 -20.86
C MET A 42 -14.79 0.93 -19.46
N PRO A 43 -15.45 1.45 -18.42
CA PRO A 43 -15.31 0.94 -17.06
C PRO A 43 -15.57 -0.57 -16.99
N MET A 44 -14.69 -1.30 -16.32
CA MET A 44 -14.83 -2.75 -16.17
C MET A 44 -14.21 -3.28 -14.88
N ARG A 45 -14.76 -4.40 -14.39
CA ARG A 45 -14.15 -5.22 -13.35
C ARG A 45 -13.23 -6.25 -14.00
N ILE A 46 -12.01 -6.37 -13.49
CA ILE A 46 -11.04 -7.37 -13.90
C ILE A 46 -10.61 -8.25 -12.74
N MET A 47 -10.03 -9.40 -13.07
CA MET A 47 -9.32 -10.26 -12.14
C MET A 47 -7.88 -10.40 -12.65
N PHE A 48 -6.89 -10.17 -11.78
CA PHE A 48 -5.49 -10.39 -12.12
C PHE A 48 -5.19 -11.89 -12.19
N ASP A 49 -4.44 -12.31 -13.20
CA ASP A 49 -3.91 -13.68 -13.28
C ASP A 49 -2.85 -13.96 -12.22
N ASP A 50 -2.64 -15.24 -11.92
CA ASP A 50 -1.54 -15.65 -11.04
C ASP A 50 -0.22 -15.46 -11.77
N LEU A 51 0.73 -14.83 -11.07
CA LEU A 51 2.09 -14.72 -11.57
C LEU A 51 2.81 -16.07 -11.39
N GLN A 52 3.57 -16.45 -12.41
CA GLN A 52 4.52 -17.56 -12.29
C GLN A 52 5.52 -17.27 -11.17
N SER A 53 6.03 -18.31 -10.51
CA SER A 53 6.90 -18.19 -9.32
C SER A 53 8.16 -17.35 -9.53
N ASN A 54 8.64 -17.25 -10.77
CA ASN A 54 9.79 -16.44 -11.18
C ASN A 54 9.44 -14.95 -11.43
N ALA A 55 8.17 -14.62 -11.61
CA ALA A 55 7.66 -13.27 -11.87
C ALA A 55 7.08 -12.61 -10.60
N VAL A 56 6.81 -13.39 -9.54
CA VAL A 56 6.42 -12.85 -8.24
C VAL A 56 7.60 -12.03 -7.67
N PRO A 57 7.38 -10.76 -7.24
CA PRO A 57 8.41 -9.98 -6.60
C PRO A 57 9.03 -10.76 -5.42
N ARG A 58 10.36 -10.82 -5.36
CA ARG A 58 11.15 -11.64 -4.38
C ARG A 58 10.92 -11.32 -2.90
N ASN A 59 10.00 -10.43 -2.55
CA ASN A 59 9.79 -9.92 -1.21
C ASN A 59 8.34 -10.09 -0.74
N LEU A 60 7.95 -11.33 -0.45
CA LEU A 60 7.04 -11.59 0.66
C LEU A 60 7.88 -11.95 1.89
N ASN A 61 8.55 -10.90 2.40
CA ASN A 61 9.05 -10.77 3.77
C ASN A 61 9.50 -12.09 4.44
N PRO A 62 10.55 -12.78 3.93
CA PRO A 62 11.03 -13.98 4.60
C PRO A 62 11.87 -13.55 5.79
N GLY A 63 11.20 -13.30 6.92
CA GLY A 63 11.85 -13.34 8.21
C GLY A 63 11.84 -12.05 9.01
N PHE A 64 10.78 -11.23 8.99
CA PHE A 64 10.63 -10.21 10.04
C PHE A 64 10.78 -10.81 11.45
N SER A 65 10.13 -11.95 11.69
CA SER A 65 10.24 -12.71 12.95
C SER A 65 11.62 -13.33 13.18
N LYS A 66 12.40 -13.63 12.12
CA LYS A 66 13.77 -14.14 12.23
C LYS A 66 14.76 -13.01 12.51
N SER A 67 14.63 -11.89 11.79
CA SER A 67 15.39 -10.68 11.99
C SER A 67 15.18 -10.14 13.40
N TRP A 68 13.94 -10.03 13.90
CA TRP A 68 13.68 -9.55 15.27
C TRP A 68 14.33 -10.43 16.37
N LYS A 69 14.46 -11.74 16.12
CA LYS A 69 15.09 -12.68 17.07
C LYS A 69 16.61 -12.60 17.09
N ALA A 70 17.24 -12.04 16.07
CA ALA A 70 18.68 -11.83 16.08
C ALA A 70 19.01 -10.57 16.91
N PRO A 71 20.10 -10.58 17.70
CA PRO A 71 20.61 -9.37 18.33
C PRO A 71 21.15 -8.45 17.23
N ASN A 72 20.33 -7.49 16.80
CA ASN A 72 20.61 -6.65 15.63
C ASN A 72 21.28 -5.32 15.98
N MET A 73 21.39 -5.00 17.27
CA MET A 73 21.82 -3.67 17.70
C MET A 73 22.31 -3.69 19.15
N ASP A 74 23.49 -3.12 19.37
CA ASP A 74 24.01 -2.85 20.71
C ASP A 74 23.49 -1.50 21.24
N ARG A 75 23.48 -1.34 22.56
CA ARG A 75 22.98 -0.15 23.27
C ARG A 75 23.68 1.13 22.80
N ALA A 76 24.97 1.08 22.52
CA ALA A 76 25.72 2.23 22.01
C ALA A 76 25.21 2.71 20.64
N GLN A 77 24.81 1.77 19.76
CA GLN A 77 24.27 2.10 18.45
C GLN A 77 22.86 2.72 18.57
N LEU A 78 22.04 2.22 19.49
CA LEU A 78 20.73 2.80 19.79
C LEU A 78 20.85 4.22 20.34
N GLU A 79 21.76 4.45 21.28
CA GLU A 79 22.03 5.78 21.85
C GLU A 79 22.50 6.77 20.78
N HIS A 80 23.31 6.32 19.83
CA HIS A 80 23.75 7.14 18.70
C HIS A 80 22.59 7.51 17.74
N ILE A 81 21.67 6.57 17.46
CA ILE A 81 20.47 6.84 16.64
C ILE A 81 19.56 7.85 17.36
N VAL A 82 19.30 7.64 18.65
CA VAL A 82 18.46 8.54 19.46
C VAL A 82 19.08 9.94 19.55
N SER A 83 20.40 10.03 19.72
CA SER A 83 21.13 11.30 19.71
C SER A 83 20.94 12.04 18.38
N ARG A 84 21.10 11.35 17.25
CA ARG A 84 20.86 11.94 15.92
C ARG A 84 19.42 12.41 15.72
N TRP A 85 18.43 11.63 16.13
CA TRP A 85 17.02 12.06 16.04
C TRP A 85 16.71 13.29 16.90
N ARG A 86 17.30 13.36 18.11
CA ARG A 86 17.17 14.53 19.00
C ARG A 86 17.90 15.77 18.46
N GLN A 87 18.85 15.61 17.55
CA GLN A 87 19.56 16.71 16.90
C GLN A 87 18.83 17.13 15.61
N SER A 88 18.36 16.19 14.78
CA SER A 88 17.64 16.52 13.55
C SER A 88 16.26 17.13 13.81
N GLY A 89 15.65 16.88 14.97
CA GLY A 89 14.44 17.60 15.42
C GLY A 89 14.68 19.06 15.82
N ARG A 90 15.95 19.48 15.95
CA ARG A 90 16.34 20.87 16.33
C ARG A 90 16.85 21.70 15.15
N GLU A 91 17.02 21.12 13.96
CA GLU A 91 17.43 21.84 12.74
C GLU A 91 16.26 22.45 11.94
N LYS A 92 15.08 22.56 12.54
CA LYS A 92 13.99 23.40 12.02
C LYS A 92 13.65 24.53 13.00
N ALA A 93 14.59 25.45 13.16
CA ALA A 93 14.35 26.80 13.69
C ALA A 93 14.92 27.83 12.71
#